data_AF-A0A7J3E3Q9-F1
#
_entry.id   AF-A0A7J3E3Q9-F1
#
_cell.length_a   1.000
_cell.length_b   1.000
_cell.length_c   1.000
_cell.angle_alpha   90.00
_cell.angle_beta   90.00
_cell.angle_gamma   90.00
#
_symmetry.space_group_name_H-M   'P 1'
#
loop_
_entity.id
_entity.type
_entity.pdbx_description
1 polymer ?
#
loop_
_entity_poly.entity_id
_entity_poly.type
_entity_poly.pdbx_seq_one_letter_code
_entity_poly.pdbx_strand_id
1 'polypeptide(L)'
;MEIVKTYFVKCGDVKDPLIVFNPEFFPYADEAKKYYCLALAQDCAGFSSDKDVAIALKHMFTSALELPTEEPIEEQTHIPSEEVSIPKEKSAFLGYVVSSIIKRKVTKRRVYFPLDVLTGHAIIYGKTRVGKSFLSLILIQEALANGVKAVVFDPHGTLASKLKPNDLLKVVFTRGKADITEQLEEIYQEASNWSETNELRLLIVLDETRLLKAKNLVYCINELGKRGVGFILITQYFTSIPPEVRNVGTYFIMSAMSETEIQRFKELHYILQAN
;
A
#
# COMPACT_ATOMS: atom_id res chain seq x y z
N MET A 1 23.31 3.33 36.11
CA MET A 1 22.89 3.80 34.78
C MET A 1 21.40 3.54 34.68
N GLU A 2 20.58 4.57 34.84
CA GLU A 2 19.11 4.47 34.73
C GLU A 2 18.73 4.13 33.29
N ILE A 3 18.09 2.99 33.09
CA ILE A 3 17.45 2.66 31.81
C ILE A 3 15.99 3.10 31.92
N VAL A 4 15.67 4.11 31.13
CA VAL A 4 14.36 4.74 30.99
C VAL A 4 13.30 3.70 30.60
N LYS A 5 12.21 3.65 31.36
CA LYS A 5 11.01 2.86 31.10
C LYS A 5 10.46 3.15 29.70
N THR A 6 10.41 2.14 28.81
CA THR A 6 9.55 2.25 27.62
C THR A 6 9.09 0.90 27.13
N TYR A 7 7.95 0.40 27.62
CA TYR A 7 6.90 -0.25 26.82
C TYR A 7 5.60 -0.15 27.64
N PHE A 8 4.71 0.77 27.28
CA PHE A 8 3.36 0.81 27.84
C PHE A 8 2.51 -0.21 27.09
N VAL A 9 2.35 -1.41 27.65
CA VAL A 9 1.29 -2.33 27.24
C VAL A 9 0.03 -1.88 27.96
N LYS A 10 -0.98 -1.41 27.21
CA LYS A 10 -2.32 -1.17 27.75
C LYS A 10 -3.17 -2.41 27.46
N CYS A 11 -3.35 -3.25 28.47
CA CYS A 11 -4.37 -4.28 28.44
C CYS A 11 -5.74 -3.60 28.61
N GLY A 12 -6.63 -3.79 27.63
CA GLY A 12 -8.03 -3.44 27.76
C GLY A 12 -8.83 -4.69 28.08
N ASP A 13 -9.82 -4.57 28.97
CA ASP A 13 -10.70 -5.67 29.31
C ASP A 13 -11.49 -6.10 28.07
N VAL A 14 -11.24 -7.32 27.61
CA VAL A 14 -12.04 -8.00 26.59
C VAL A 14 -12.82 -9.12 27.26
N LYS A 15 -14.10 -9.20 26.93
CA LYS A 15 -15.07 -10.09 27.58
C LYS A 15 -14.73 -11.58 27.46
N ASP A 16 -13.92 -11.95 26.47
CA ASP A 16 -13.40 -13.30 26.24
C ASP A 16 -11.96 -13.23 25.70
N PRO A 17 -10.92 -13.36 26.55
CA PRO A 17 -9.54 -13.33 26.11
C PRO A 17 -9.13 -14.69 25.55
N LEU A 18 -9.06 -14.80 24.23
CA LEU A 18 -8.32 -15.88 23.56
C LEU A 18 -7.00 -15.30 23.05
N ILE A 19 -5.92 -15.57 23.78
CA ILE A 19 -4.56 -15.28 23.30
C ILE A 19 -4.05 -16.54 22.61
N VAL A 20 -4.08 -16.55 21.27
CA VAL A 20 -3.48 -17.62 20.47
C VAL A 20 -2.08 -17.18 20.10
N PHE A 21 -1.07 -17.74 20.76
CA PHE A 21 0.28 -17.76 20.22
C PHE A 21 0.39 -18.98 19.30
N ASN A 22 0.50 -18.74 18.00
CA ASN A 22 0.97 -19.74 17.05
C ASN A 22 2.40 -19.37 16.66
N PRO A 23 3.43 -19.77 17.44
CA PRO A 23 4.80 -19.54 17.03
C PRO A 23 5.16 -20.60 15.97
N GLU A 24 5.60 -20.15 14.79
CA GLU A 24 6.32 -21.00 13.83
C GLU A 24 7.69 -21.48 14.37
N PHE A 25 8.06 -21.04 15.58
CA PHE A 25 9.26 -21.46 16.29
C PHE A 25 8.89 -22.37 17.47
N PHE A 26 9.37 -23.60 17.45
CA PHE A 26 9.31 -24.51 18.59
C PHE A 26 10.48 -24.22 19.54
N PRO A 27 10.27 -23.67 20.75
CA PRO A 27 11.36 -23.45 21.69
C PRO A 27 11.76 -24.76 22.37
N TYR A 28 12.81 -25.43 21.89
CA TYR A 28 13.30 -26.73 22.42
C TYR A 28 13.81 -26.72 23.89
N ALA A 29 13.61 -25.66 24.66
CA ALA A 29 13.98 -25.60 26.08
C ALA A 29 13.02 -26.46 26.94
N ASP A 30 13.58 -27.23 27.88
CA ASP A 30 12.83 -28.19 28.69
C ASP A 30 11.81 -27.51 29.63
N GLU A 31 12.06 -26.25 30.01
CA GLU A 31 11.15 -25.43 30.81
C GLU A 31 9.91 -24.99 30.00
N ALA A 32 10.06 -24.76 28.69
CA ALA A 32 8.98 -24.31 27.80
C ALA A 32 8.01 -25.46 27.43
N LYS A 33 8.46 -26.72 27.50
CA LYS A 33 7.65 -27.91 27.20
C LYS A 33 6.37 -28.01 28.04
N LYS A 34 6.38 -27.51 29.27
CA LYS A 34 5.26 -27.59 30.22
C LYS A 34 4.11 -26.66 29.89
N TYR A 35 4.35 -25.65 29.06
CA TYR A 35 3.41 -24.59 28.73
C TYR A 35 2.97 -24.65 27.26
N TYR A 36 3.28 -25.75 26.58
CA TYR A 36 2.85 -25.97 25.21
C TYR A 36 1.34 -26.08 25.12
N CYS A 37 0.77 -25.15 24.34
CA CYS A 37 -0.59 -25.20 23.81
C CYS A 37 -1.76 -25.15 24.81
N LEU A 38 -1.58 -24.81 26.09
CA LEU A 38 -2.72 -24.59 26.99
C LEU A 38 -2.44 -23.55 28.09
N ALA A 39 -3.30 -22.53 28.15
CA ALA A 39 -3.85 -22.07 29.42
C ALA A 39 -5.37 -21.88 29.20
N LEU A 40 -6.20 -22.50 30.03
CA LEU A 40 -7.65 -22.26 30.00
C LEU A 40 -7.94 -20.97 30.78
N ALA A 41 -8.79 -20.12 30.21
CA ALA A 41 -9.08 -18.78 30.73
C ALA A 41 -9.66 -18.73 32.16
N GLN A 42 -10.14 -19.86 32.69
CA GLN A 42 -10.62 -19.98 34.07
C GLN A 42 -9.51 -19.95 35.14
N ASP A 43 -8.24 -20.13 34.74
CA ASP A 43 -7.06 -19.97 35.60
C ASP A 43 -6.50 -18.53 35.58
N CYS A 44 -7.16 -17.60 34.88
CA CYS A 44 -6.73 -16.21 34.72
C CYS A 44 -7.74 -15.22 35.33
N ALA A 45 -8.03 -15.39 36.61
CA ALA A 45 -8.50 -14.30 37.47
C ALA A 45 -7.45 -14.05 38.57
N GLY A 46 -6.76 -12.90 38.50
CA GLY A 46 -5.64 -12.56 39.38
C GLY A 46 -4.27 -12.98 38.84
N PHE A 47 -3.97 -12.67 37.56
CA PHE A 47 -2.66 -12.95 36.97
C PHE A 47 -1.54 -12.28 37.80
N SER A 48 -0.82 -13.06 38.61
CA SER A 48 0.49 -12.67 39.12
C SER A 48 1.53 -13.26 38.18
N SER A 49 2.26 -12.40 37.46
CA SER A 49 3.47 -12.82 36.75
C SER A 49 4.43 -13.42 37.77
N ASP A 50 4.51 -14.74 37.86
CA ASP A 50 5.56 -15.34 38.66
C ASP A 50 6.92 -15.16 37.96
N LYS A 51 7.97 -15.40 38.72
CA LYS A 51 9.35 -15.25 38.26
C LYS A 51 9.62 -16.16 37.05
N ASP A 52 8.94 -17.27 36.93
CA ASP A 52 9.19 -18.29 35.92
C ASP A 52 8.56 -17.91 34.58
N VAL A 53 7.35 -17.33 34.57
CA VAL A 53 6.75 -16.72 33.38
C VAL A 53 7.57 -15.52 32.89
N ALA A 54 8.07 -14.69 33.82
CA ALA A 54 8.95 -13.58 33.47
C ALA A 54 10.30 -14.05 32.92
N ILE A 55 10.88 -15.13 33.47
CA ILE A 55 12.11 -15.74 32.96
C ILE A 55 11.88 -16.38 31.59
N ALA A 56 10.76 -17.06 31.37
CA ALA A 56 10.40 -17.66 30.09
C ALA A 56 10.23 -16.59 28.99
N LEU A 57 9.49 -15.51 29.28
CA LEU A 57 9.34 -14.38 28.36
C LEU A 57 10.68 -13.67 28.13
N LYS A 58 11.47 -13.43 29.18
CA LYS A 58 12.81 -12.85 29.07
C LYS A 58 13.68 -13.71 28.15
N HIS A 59 13.74 -15.02 28.38
CA HIS A 59 14.48 -15.95 27.54
C HIS A 59 13.99 -15.91 26.09
N MET A 60 12.68 -15.93 25.85
CA MET A 60 12.09 -15.87 24.52
C MET A 60 12.44 -14.56 23.79
N PHE A 61 12.46 -13.43 24.50
CA PHE A 61 12.87 -12.15 23.92
C PHE A 61 14.39 -12.03 23.78
N THR A 62 15.20 -12.65 24.64
CA THR A 62 16.67 -12.62 24.54
C THR A 62 17.24 -13.65 23.57
N SER A 63 16.60 -14.80 23.39
CA SER A 63 16.99 -15.79 22.38
C SER A 63 16.60 -15.33 20.97
N ALA A 64 15.60 -14.46 20.86
CA ALA A 64 15.31 -13.71 19.63
C ALA A 64 16.28 -12.53 19.39
N LEU A 65 17.20 -12.25 20.31
CA LEU A 65 18.18 -11.14 20.23
C LEU A 65 19.62 -11.60 19.97
N GLU A 66 19.91 -12.90 19.94
CA GLU A 66 21.07 -13.36 19.16
C GLU A 66 20.69 -13.18 17.70
N LEU A 67 21.04 -12.01 17.16
CA LEU A 67 21.04 -11.81 15.71
C LEU A 67 21.83 -12.99 15.15
N PRO A 68 21.24 -13.85 14.29
CA PRO A 68 22.02 -14.86 13.59
C PRO A 68 23.24 -14.13 13.03
N THR A 69 24.43 -14.72 13.15
CA THR A 69 25.60 -14.21 12.42
C THR A 69 25.23 -14.24 10.96
N GLU A 70 24.72 -13.10 10.46
CA GLU A 70 23.99 -13.02 9.21
C GLU A 70 24.96 -13.49 8.13
N GLU A 71 24.71 -14.67 7.57
CA GLU A 71 25.22 -14.96 6.24
C GLU A 71 24.81 -13.76 5.38
N PRO A 72 25.76 -13.11 4.67
CA PRO A 72 25.48 -11.88 3.97
C PRO A 72 24.30 -12.10 3.03
N ILE A 73 23.17 -11.46 3.33
CA ILE A 73 21.97 -11.56 2.51
C ILE A 73 22.35 -11.08 1.11
N GLU A 74 22.39 -12.01 0.15
CA GLU A 74 22.66 -11.68 -1.24
C GLU A 74 21.48 -10.91 -1.83
N GLU A 75 21.64 -9.60 -1.99
CA GLU A 75 20.64 -8.76 -2.62
C GLU A 75 20.55 -9.06 -4.13
N GLN A 76 19.43 -9.63 -4.57
CA GLN A 76 19.08 -9.73 -5.98
C GLN A 76 18.40 -8.45 -6.47
N THR A 77 19.09 -7.31 -6.39
CA THR A 77 18.59 -6.05 -6.96
C THR A 77 18.99 -5.96 -8.42
N HIS A 78 18.02 -5.97 -9.34
CA HIS A 78 18.29 -5.66 -10.74
C HIS A 78 18.59 -4.16 -10.89
N ILE A 79 19.83 -3.85 -11.20
CA ILE A 79 20.28 -2.49 -11.45
C ILE A 79 20.45 -2.37 -12.98
N PRO A 80 19.64 -1.54 -13.67
CA PRO A 80 19.82 -1.30 -15.10
C PRO A 80 21.24 -0.78 -15.38
N SER A 81 21.81 -1.11 -16.54
CA SER A 81 23.16 -0.64 -16.93
C SER A 81 23.14 0.80 -17.44
N GLU A 82 22.06 1.21 -18.10
CA GLU A 82 21.91 2.51 -18.75
C GLU A 82 21.00 3.48 -17.97
N GLU A 83 20.84 4.69 -18.50
CA GLU A 83 19.85 5.64 -17.98
C GLU A 83 18.43 5.08 -18.17
N VAL A 84 17.69 5.00 -17.06
CA VAL A 84 16.43 4.23 -17.02
C VAL A 84 15.26 5.04 -17.57
N SER A 85 15.36 6.37 -17.56
CA SER A 85 14.35 7.26 -18.12
C SER A 85 14.91 8.66 -18.32
N ILE A 86 14.41 9.35 -19.33
CA ILE A 86 14.75 10.73 -19.65
C ILE A 86 13.53 11.60 -19.35
N PRO A 87 13.70 12.79 -18.74
CA PRO A 87 12.58 13.71 -18.53
C PRO A 87 11.96 14.10 -19.88
N LYS A 88 10.64 13.98 -19.95
CA LYS A 88 9.82 14.45 -21.08
C LYS A 88 8.79 15.45 -20.57
N GLU A 89 8.18 16.19 -21.50
CA GLU A 89 6.99 16.97 -21.20
C GLU A 89 5.91 16.06 -20.58
N LYS A 90 5.15 16.57 -19.61
CA LYS A 90 4.14 15.80 -18.86
C LYS A 90 4.67 14.49 -18.26
N SER A 91 5.90 14.51 -17.72
CA SER A 91 6.43 13.38 -16.94
C SER A 91 6.51 13.71 -15.45
N ALA A 92 6.20 12.71 -14.62
CA ALA A 92 6.29 12.76 -13.17
C ALA A 92 7.64 12.24 -12.71
N PHE A 93 8.35 13.00 -11.89
CA PHE A 93 9.56 12.51 -11.24
C PHE A 93 9.20 11.57 -10.07
N LEU A 94 9.48 10.27 -10.21
CA LEU A 94 9.15 9.27 -9.18
C LEU A 94 10.25 9.08 -8.15
N GLY A 95 11.50 9.36 -8.50
CA GLY A 95 12.64 9.20 -7.61
C GLY A 95 13.89 8.68 -8.30
N TYR A 96 14.66 7.85 -7.60
CA TYR A 96 15.97 7.39 -8.05
C TYR A 96 16.04 5.86 -8.07
N VAL A 97 16.86 5.31 -8.98
CA VAL A 97 17.13 3.86 -9.01
C VAL A 97 17.83 3.43 -7.73
N VAL A 98 17.25 2.45 -7.04
CA VAL A 98 17.82 1.83 -5.84
C VAL A 98 18.93 0.86 -6.26
N SER A 99 20.12 1.01 -5.66
CA SER A 99 21.26 0.10 -5.86
C SER A 99 21.41 -0.93 -4.74
N SER A 100 20.85 -0.66 -3.56
CA SER A 100 20.76 -1.62 -2.47
C SER A 100 19.67 -1.20 -1.49
N ILE A 101 18.76 -2.12 -1.19
CA ILE A 101 17.66 -1.91 -0.25
C ILE A 101 18.19 -2.02 1.18
N ILE A 102 19.03 -3.02 1.46
CA ILE A 102 19.56 -3.29 2.81
C ILE A 102 20.44 -2.12 3.26
N LYS A 103 21.35 -1.67 2.40
CA LYS A 103 22.26 -0.54 2.69
C LYS A 103 21.59 0.82 2.46
N ARG A 104 20.32 0.85 2.03
CA ARG A 104 19.56 2.06 1.69
C ARG A 104 20.30 2.98 0.71
N LYS A 105 20.97 2.38 -0.28
CA LYS A 105 21.76 3.11 -1.28
C LYS A 105 20.96 3.35 -2.55
N VAL A 106 20.79 4.61 -2.91
CA VAL A 106 20.23 5.04 -4.19
C VAL A 106 21.32 5.56 -5.11
N THR A 107 21.11 5.45 -6.42
CA THR A 107 21.98 6.05 -7.42
C THR A 107 21.52 7.47 -7.77
N LYS A 108 22.29 8.20 -8.59
CA LYS A 108 21.88 9.51 -9.11
C LYS A 108 20.93 9.41 -10.32
N ARG A 109 20.65 8.19 -10.81
CA ARG A 109 19.80 7.98 -11.98
C ARG A 109 18.34 8.17 -11.62
N ARG A 110 17.72 9.13 -12.30
CA ARG A 110 16.35 9.56 -12.07
C ARG A 110 15.38 8.65 -12.81
N VAL A 111 14.20 8.48 -12.21
CA VAL A 111 13.08 7.73 -12.77
C VAL A 111 11.93 8.69 -13.00
N TYR A 112 11.53 8.82 -14.26
CA TYR A 112 10.42 9.63 -14.73
C TYR A 112 9.33 8.72 -15.29
N PHE A 113 8.08 9.07 -15.01
CA PHE A 113 6.91 8.34 -15.46
C PHE A 113 6.02 9.24 -16.33
N PRO A 114 5.69 8.85 -17.57
CA PRO A 114 4.84 9.64 -18.45
C PRO A 114 3.40 9.69 -17.92
N LEU A 115 2.91 10.88 -17.55
CA LEU A 115 1.58 11.04 -16.93
C LEU A 115 0.45 10.62 -17.87
N ASP A 116 0.60 10.84 -19.16
CA ASP A 116 -0.41 10.50 -20.18
C ASP A 116 -0.71 8.99 -20.24
N VAL A 117 0.20 8.13 -19.77
CA VAL A 117 -0.06 6.69 -19.62
C VAL A 117 -1.17 6.40 -18.60
N LEU A 118 -1.45 7.31 -17.67
CA LEU A 118 -2.56 7.17 -16.71
C LEU A 118 -3.95 7.29 -17.35
N THR A 119 -4.05 7.69 -18.63
CA THR A 119 -5.31 7.55 -19.39
C THR A 119 -5.75 6.09 -19.50
N GLY A 120 -4.81 5.14 -19.44
CA GLY A 120 -5.07 3.70 -19.29
C GLY A 120 -5.31 3.26 -17.84
N HIS A 121 -5.38 4.19 -16.89
CA HIS A 121 -5.54 3.98 -15.45
C HIS A 121 -4.37 3.22 -14.79
N ALA A 122 -4.34 3.27 -13.46
CA ALA A 122 -3.34 2.60 -12.67
C ALA A 122 -3.90 2.01 -11.37
N ILE A 123 -3.29 0.91 -10.93
CA ILE A 123 -3.49 0.36 -9.59
C ILE A 123 -2.18 0.47 -8.81
N ILE A 124 -2.25 1.09 -7.62
CA ILE A 124 -1.17 1.07 -6.63
C ILE A 124 -1.48 0.02 -5.58
N TYR A 125 -0.64 -1.01 -5.53
CA TYR A 125 -0.83 -2.17 -4.67
C TYR A 125 0.37 -2.40 -3.74
N GLY A 126 0.08 -2.85 -2.52
CA GLY A 126 1.08 -3.29 -1.53
C GLY A 126 0.58 -3.24 -0.08
N LYS A 127 1.36 -3.80 0.85
CA LYS A 127 0.99 -3.87 2.29
C LYS A 127 0.72 -2.50 2.93
N THR A 128 0.15 -2.50 4.13
CA THR A 128 0.11 -1.28 4.95
C THR A 128 1.53 -0.75 5.19
N ARG A 129 1.70 0.57 5.23
CA ARG A 129 2.97 1.27 5.55
C ARG A 129 4.12 1.07 4.54
N VAL A 130 3.86 0.57 3.34
CA VAL A 130 4.89 0.42 2.28
C VAL A 130 5.08 1.66 1.40
N GLY A 131 4.33 2.73 1.67
CA GLY A 131 4.46 4.00 0.94
C GLY A 131 3.42 4.23 -0.18
N LYS A 132 2.33 3.45 -0.27
CA LYS A 132 1.28 3.66 -1.30
C LYS A 132 0.76 5.10 -1.37
N SER A 133 0.34 5.63 -0.23
CA SER A 133 -0.15 7.02 -0.12
C SER A 133 0.97 8.03 -0.39
N PHE A 134 2.24 7.66 -0.23
CA PHE A 134 3.36 8.55 -0.55
C PHE A 134 3.62 8.60 -2.06
N LEU A 135 3.59 7.45 -2.73
CA LEU A 135 3.67 7.40 -4.20
C LEU A 135 2.51 8.15 -4.85
N SER A 136 1.28 8.00 -4.34
CA SER A 136 0.14 8.75 -4.86
C SER A 136 0.28 10.26 -4.63
N LEU A 137 0.82 10.70 -3.49
CA LEU A 137 1.13 12.12 -3.27
C LEU A 137 2.09 12.67 -4.32
N ILE A 138 3.16 11.93 -4.66
CA ILE A 138 4.09 12.32 -5.72
C ILE A 138 3.34 12.45 -7.05
N LEU A 139 2.58 11.42 -7.45
CA LEU A 139 1.84 11.44 -8.71
C LEU A 139 0.84 12.59 -8.79
N ILE A 140 0.11 12.89 -7.71
CA ILE A 140 -0.82 14.02 -7.64
C ILE A 140 -0.07 15.35 -7.79
N GLN A 141 1.02 15.54 -7.05
CA GLN A 141 1.80 16.78 -7.09
C GLN A 141 2.41 17.03 -8.46
N GLU A 142 2.97 15.98 -9.08
CA GLU A 142 3.54 16.04 -10.43
C GLU A 142 2.46 16.28 -11.48
N ALA A 143 1.27 15.68 -11.35
CA ALA A 143 0.13 15.95 -12.23
C ALA A 143 -0.31 17.42 -12.15
N LEU A 144 -0.48 17.95 -10.93
CA LEU A 144 -0.83 19.36 -10.70
C LEU A 144 0.24 20.32 -11.25
N ALA A 145 1.52 20.00 -11.06
CA ALA A 145 2.63 20.79 -11.58
C ALA A 145 2.68 20.82 -13.13
N ASN A 146 2.13 19.80 -13.77
CA ASN A 146 1.97 19.71 -15.23
C ASN A 146 0.60 20.21 -15.71
N GLY A 147 -0.17 20.92 -14.87
CA GLY A 147 -1.45 21.54 -15.25
C GLY A 147 -2.62 20.55 -15.36
N VAL A 148 -2.46 19.32 -14.88
CA VAL A 148 -3.52 18.30 -14.87
C VAL A 148 -4.41 18.51 -13.64
N LYS A 149 -5.73 18.50 -13.83
CA LYS A 149 -6.69 18.55 -12.71
C LYS A 149 -6.62 17.26 -11.88
N ALA A 150 -6.79 17.35 -10.58
CA ALA A 150 -6.84 16.18 -9.70
C ALA A 150 -8.06 16.18 -8.79
N VAL A 151 -8.74 15.04 -8.68
CA VAL A 151 -9.80 14.79 -7.71
C VAL A 151 -9.38 13.63 -6.82
N VAL A 152 -9.28 13.87 -5.51
CA VAL A 152 -8.76 12.88 -4.55
C VAL A 152 -9.87 12.50 -3.58
N PHE A 153 -10.23 11.23 -3.55
CA PHE A 153 -11.13 10.64 -2.56
C PHE A 153 -10.28 9.97 -1.48
N ASP A 154 -10.33 10.51 -0.26
CA ASP A 154 -9.48 10.10 0.84
C ASP A 154 -10.33 9.75 2.07
N PRO A 155 -10.53 8.45 2.36
CA PRO A 155 -11.27 8.02 3.55
C PRO A 155 -10.62 8.41 4.87
N HIS A 156 -9.28 8.46 4.92
CA HIS A 156 -8.54 8.54 6.18
C HIS A 156 -7.90 9.91 6.42
N GLY A 157 -7.89 10.79 5.42
CA GLY A 157 -7.28 12.11 5.50
C GLY A 157 -5.76 12.07 5.36
N THR A 158 -5.20 10.93 4.94
CA THR A 158 -3.75 10.74 4.80
C THR A 158 -3.17 11.63 3.69
N LEU A 159 -3.90 11.76 2.59
CA LEU A 159 -3.55 12.61 1.46
C LEU A 159 -4.01 14.05 1.71
N ALA A 160 -5.24 14.22 2.20
CA ALA A 160 -5.84 15.52 2.45
C ALA A 160 -5.00 16.40 3.40
N SER A 161 -4.38 15.80 4.41
CA SER A 161 -3.54 16.51 5.38
C SER A 161 -2.18 16.95 4.82
N LYS A 162 -1.74 16.41 3.68
CA LYS A 162 -0.41 16.63 3.10
C LYS A 162 -0.43 17.38 1.77
N LEU A 163 -1.57 17.37 1.07
CA LEU A 163 -1.76 18.13 -0.15
C LEU A 163 -1.97 19.61 0.18
N LYS A 164 -1.22 20.47 -0.52
CA LYS A 164 -1.40 21.92 -0.42
C LYS A 164 -2.63 22.32 -1.25
N PRO A 165 -3.35 23.40 -0.86
CA PRO A 165 -4.39 23.98 -1.70
C PRO A 165 -3.86 24.31 -3.10
N ASN A 166 -4.64 23.99 -4.13
CA ASN A 166 -4.34 24.26 -5.53
C ASN A 166 -5.68 24.35 -6.29
N ASP A 167 -5.80 25.32 -7.21
CA ASP A 167 -7.05 25.57 -7.95
C ASP A 167 -7.47 24.41 -8.85
N LEU A 168 -6.52 23.56 -9.23
CA LEU A 168 -6.74 22.34 -10.02
C LEU A 168 -7.00 21.10 -9.15
N LEU A 169 -6.99 21.23 -7.81
CA LEU A 169 -7.15 20.12 -6.88
C LEU A 169 -8.49 20.20 -6.13
N LYS A 170 -9.28 19.12 -6.21
CA LYS A 170 -10.44 18.88 -5.35
C LYS A 170 -10.16 17.69 -4.44
N VAL A 171 -10.22 17.89 -3.12
CA VAL A 171 -10.09 16.80 -2.15
C VAL A 171 -11.44 16.52 -1.49
N VAL A 172 -11.87 15.27 -1.58
CA VAL A 172 -13.08 14.73 -0.96
C VAL A 172 -12.68 13.87 0.22
N PHE A 173 -12.66 14.48 1.41
CA PHE A 173 -12.38 13.76 2.66
C PHE A 173 -13.66 13.08 3.18
N THR A 174 -13.76 11.76 3.02
CA THR A 174 -15.03 11.04 3.28
C THR A 174 -15.20 10.56 4.73
N ARG A 175 -14.16 10.68 5.57
CA ARG A 175 -14.16 10.26 6.99
C ARG A 175 -14.55 8.79 7.20
N GLY A 176 -13.95 7.90 6.40
CA GLY A 176 -14.15 6.46 6.42
C GLY A 176 -14.94 5.96 5.22
N LYS A 177 -15.73 4.90 5.43
CA LYS A 177 -16.52 4.28 4.37
C LYS A 177 -17.52 5.27 3.80
N ALA A 178 -17.57 5.38 2.48
CA ALA A 178 -18.50 6.27 1.80
C ALA A 178 -18.96 5.70 0.46
N ASP A 179 -20.17 6.09 0.06
CA ASP A 179 -20.65 5.90 -1.30
C ASP A 179 -20.32 7.17 -2.09
N ILE A 180 -19.50 7.02 -3.13
CA ILE A 180 -19.03 8.13 -3.99
C ILE A 180 -19.67 8.10 -5.38
N THR A 181 -20.73 7.31 -5.56
CA THR A 181 -21.38 7.10 -6.86
C THR A 181 -21.83 8.41 -7.48
N GLU A 182 -22.44 9.32 -6.71
CA GLU A 182 -22.94 10.61 -7.20
C GLU A 182 -21.80 11.52 -7.67
N GLN A 183 -20.71 11.60 -6.91
CA GLN A 183 -19.54 12.41 -7.27
C GLN A 183 -18.86 11.90 -8.53
N LEU A 184 -18.79 10.57 -8.72
CA LEU A 184 -18.28 10.00 -9.96
C LEU A 184 -19.25 10.20 -11.12
N GLU A 185 -20.56 10.21 -10.86
CA GLU A 185 -21.56 10.49 -11.88
C GLU A 185 -21.44 11.93 -12.40
N GLU A 186 -21.26 12.92 -11.51
CA GLU A 186 -21.00 14.30 -11.90
C GLU A 186 -19.77 14.40 -12.83
N ILE A 187 -18.67 13.74 -12.46
CA ILE A 187 -17.44 13.72 -13.26
C ILE A 187 -17.68 13.03 -14.60
N TYR A 188 -18.44 11.93 -14.61
CA TYR A 188 -18.78 11.21 -15.83
C TYR A 188 -19.57 12.09 -16.80
N GLN A 189 -20.61 12.78 -16.32
CA GLN A 189 -21.43 13.65 -17.16
C GLN A 189 -20.62 14.84 -17.69
N GLU A 190 -19.69 15.39 -16.92
CA GLU A 190 -18.78 16.43 -17.42
C GLU A 190 -17.81 15.89 -18.48
N ALA A 191 -17.10 14.80 -18.18
CA ALA A 191 -16.00 14.30 -19.01
C ALA A 191 -16.46 13.54 -20.27
N SER A 192 -17.67 12.97 -20.26
CA SER A 192 -18.24 12.30 -21.44
C SER A 192 -18.43 13.25 -22.63
N ASN A 193 -18.58 14.55 -22.38
CA ASN A 193 -18.68 15.59 -23.40
C ASN A 193 -17.33 16.06 -23.96
N TRP A 194 -16.20 15.62 -23.38
CA TRP A 194 -14.88 16.06 -23.82
C TRP A 194 -14.47 15.39 -25.13
N SER A 195 -13.61 16.03 -25.93
CA SER A 195 -13.02 15.38 -27.11
C SER A 195 -12.09 14.23 -26.70
N GLU A 196 -12.03 13.19 -27.53
CA GLU A 196 -11.09 12.09 -27.31
C GLU A 196 -9.64 12.57 -27.38
N THR A 197 -8.79 11.99 -26.54
CA THR A 197 -7.38 12.35 -26.43
C THR A 197 -6.58 11.25 -25.73
N ASN A 198 -5.28 11.23 -25.99
CA ASN A 198 -4.32 10.42 -25.24
C ASN A 198 -3.62 11.24 -24.14
N GLU A 199 -3.94 12.53 -24.00
CA GLU A 199 -3.36 13.38 -22.97
C GLU A 199 -4.19 13.33 -21.69
N LEU A 200 -3.50 13.23 -20.55
CA LEU A 200 -4.15 13.27 -19.24
C LEU A 200 -4.63 14.69 -18.95
N ARG A 201 -5.94 14.84 -18.75
CA ARG A 201 -6.61 16.10 -18.38
C ARG A 201 -7.08 16.11 -16.94
N LEU A 202 -7.53 14.95 -16.44
CA LEU A 202 -8.05 14.77 -15.10
C LEU A 202 -7.53 13.48 -14.49
N LEU A 203 -6.96 13.57 -13.29
CA LEU A 203 -6.52 12.45 -12.48
C LEU A 203 -7.46 12.25 -11.30
N ILE A 204 -8.12 11.09 -11.22
CA ILE A 204 -8.97 10.69 -10.12
C ILE A 204 -8.22 9.69 -9.25
N VAL A 205 -8.06 9.99 -7.97
CA VAL A 205 -7.34 9.12 -7.03
C VAL A 205 -8.29 8.60 -5.96
N LEU A 206 -8.41 7.28 -5.86
CA LEU A 206 -9.22 6.60 -4.86
C LEU A 206 -8.30 5.96 -3.80
N ASP A 207 -8.07 6.65 -2.68
CA ASP A 207 -7.30 6.10 -1.56
C ASP A 207 -8.12 5.05 -0.80
N GLU A 208 -7.46 3.97 -0.39
CA GLU A 208 -8.08 2.79 0.23
C GLU A 208 -9.42 2.42 -0.45
N THR A 209 -9.33 2.03 -1.73
CA THR A 209 -10.48 1.84 -2.64
C THR A 209 -11.57 0.93 -2.04
N ARG A 210 -11.21 -0.03 -1.18
CA ARG A 210 -12.16 -0.91 -0.48
C ARG A 210 -13.19 -0.15 0.37
N LEU A 211 -12.85 1.03 0.87
CA LEU A 211 -13.75 1.86 1.69
C LEU A 211 -14.66 2.75 0.85
N LEU A 212 -14.39 2.88 -0.45
CA LEU A 212 -15.12 3.72 -1.37
C LEU A 212 -16.04 2.85 -2.22
N LYS A 213 -17.34 2.92 -1.92
CA LYS A 213 -18.36 2.27 -2.74
C LYS A 213 -18.68 3.16 -3.93
N ALA A 214 -18.63 2.60 -5.14
CA ALA A 214 -18.91 3.32 -6.37
C ALA A 214 -19.56 2.37 -7.37
N LYS A 215 -20.89 2.46 -7.53
CA LYS A 215 -21.64 1.53 -8.40
C LYS A 215 -21.30 1.71 -9.87
N ASN A 216 -20.92 2.91 -10.27
CA ASN A 216 -20.58 3.31 -11.63
C ASN A 216 -19.06 3.27 -11.92
N LEU A 217 -18.23 2.78 -11.00
CA LEU A 217 -16.76 2.79 -11.17
C LEU A 217 -16.30 2.06 -12.44
N VAL A 218 -16.85 0.86 -12.68
CA VAL A 218 -16.53 0.05 -13.87
C VAL A 218 -16.82 0.84 -15.15
N TYR A 219 -17.99 1.49 -15.20
CA TYR A 219 -18.41 2.27 -16.36
C TYR A 219 -17.51 3.49 -16.57
N CYS A 220 -17.17 4.20 -15.50
CA CYS A 220 -16.26 5.35 -15.57
C CYS A 220 -14.87 4.96 -16.10
N ILE A 221 -14.32 3.85 -15.63
CA ILE A 221 -13.01 3.36 -16.06
C ILE A 221 -13.06 2.96 -17.54
N ASN A 222 -14.07 2.20 -17.97
CA ASN A 222 -14.15 1.75 -19.35
C ASN A 222 -14.33 2.90 -20.37
N GLU A 223 -15.02 3.97 -19.99
CA GLU A 223 -15.42 5.02 -20.94
C GLU A 223 -14.57 6.31 -20.87
N LEU A 224 -14.03 6.67 -19.71
CA LEU A 224 -13.43 7.99 -19.53
C LEU A 224 -11.93 8.05 -19.89
N GLY A 225 -11.24 6.91 -19.99
CA GLY A 225 -9.83 6.85 -20.39
C GLY A 225 -9.56 7.52 -21.73
N LYS A 226 -10.36 7.19 -22.76
CA LYS A 226 -10.31 7.80 -24.11
C LYS A 226 -10.60 9.31 -24.13
N ARG A 227 -11.15 9.86 -23.05
CA ARG A 227 -11.47 11.29 -22.88
C ARG A 227 -10.41 12.06 -22.10
N GLY A 228 -9.31 11.39 -21.71
CA GLY A 228 -8.22 11.98 -20.94
C GLY A 228 -8.41 11.92 -19.42
N VAL A 229 -9.27 11.04 -18.91
CA VAL A 229 -9.45 10.83 -17.47
C VAL A 229 -8.70 9.58 -17.01
N GLY A 230 -7.76 9.77 -16.10
CA GLY A 230 -7.02 8.68 -15.47
C GLY A 230 -7.54 8.35 -14.07
N PHE A 231 -7.56 7.07 -13.72
CA PHE A 231 -7.91 6.61 -12.38
C PHE A 231 -6.68 5.99 -11.72
N ILE A 232 -6.41 6.34 -10.46
CA ILE A 232 -5.45 5.64 -9.60
C ILE A 232 -6.23 4.99 -8.46
N LEU A 233 -6.25 3.67 -8.45
CA LEU A 233 -6.89 2.88 -7.40
C LEU A 233 -5.83 2.39 -6.41
N ILE A 234 -5.92 2.84 -5.17
CA ILE A 234 -4.97 2.46 -4.12
C ILE A 234 -5.60 1.39 -3.24
N THR A 235 -4.95 0.23 -3.14
CA THR A 235 -5.48 -0.87 -2.34
C THR A 235 -4.39 -1.72 -1.70
N GLN A 236 -4.75 -2.36 -0.59
CA GLN A 236 -3.95 -3.37 0.09
C GLN A 236 -4.28 -4.79 -0.35
N TYR A 237 -5.49 -4.99 -0.90
CA TYR A 237 -6.02 -6.30 -1.24
C TYR A 237 -6.44 -6.29 -2.68
N PHE A 238 -5.73 -7.04 -3.51
CA PHE A 238 -6.03 -7.10 -4.93
C PHE A 238 -7.46 -7.63 -5.20
N THR A 239 -7.95 -8.53 -4.35
CA THR A 239 -9.32 -9.06 -4.39
C THR A 239 -10.41 -8.02 -4.10
N SER A 240 -10.07 -6.87 -3.53
CA SER A 240 -11.04 -5.79 -3.28
C SER A 240 -11.43 -5.03 -4.55
N ILE A 241 -10.65 -5.15 -5.62
CA ILE A 241 -10.94 -4.53 -6.91
C ILE A 241 -11.75 -5.52 -7.76
N PRO A 242 -12.89 -5.12 -8.34
CA PRO A 242 -13.67 -5.96 -9.25
C PRO A 242 -12.81 -6.45 -10.43
N PRO A 243 -12.97 -7.70 -10.90
CA PRO A 243 -12.19 -8.24 -12.01
C PRO A 243 -12.14 -7.35 -13.26
N GLU A 244 -13.27 -6.72 -13.59
CA GLU A 244 -13.44 -5.82 -14.74
C GLU A 244 -12.55 -4.58 -14.63
N VAL A 245 -12.32 -4.11 -13.40
CA VAL A 245 -11.51 -2.91 -13.10
C VAL A 245 -10.02 -3.24 -13.05
N ARG A 246 -9.63 -4.53 -13.04
CA ARG A 246 -8.22 -4.92 -13.05
C ARG A 246 -7.59 -4.81 -14.43
N ASN A 247 -8.35 -4.58 -15.49
CA ASN A 247 -7.76 -4.34 -16.80
C ASN A 247 -7.30 -2.87 -16.93
N VAL A 248 -6.22 -2.53 -16.21
CA VAL A 248 -5.59 -1.21 -16.26
C VAL A 248 -4.24 -1.29 -16.97
N GLY A 249 -3.83 -0.20 -17.61
CA GLY A 249 -2.58 -0.10 -18.35
C GLY A 249 -1.34 -0.04 -17.45
N THR A 250 -1.48 0.34 -16.17
CA THR A 250 -0.34 0.52 -15.26
C THR A 250 -0.54 -0.14 -13.89
N TYR A 251 0.52 -0.79 -13.41
CA TYR A 251 0.59 -1.36 -12.06
C TYR A 251 1.80 -0.84 -11.30
N PHE A 252 1.57 -0.24 -10.14
CA PHE A 252 2.63 0.11 -9.19
C PHE A 252 2.60 -0.87 -8.02
N ILE A 253 3.55 -1.82 -8.00
CA ILE A 253 3.65 -2.85 -6.96
C ILE A 253 4.75 -2.45 -5.99
N MET A 254 4.36 -2.03 -4.78
CA MET A 254 5.31 -1.52 -3.78
C MET A 254 5.86 -2.59 -2.83
N SER A 255 5.13 -3.68 -2.65
CA SER A 255 5.54 -4.86 -1.88
C SER A 255 4.53 -5.98 -2.12
N ALA A 256 4.99 -7.13 -2.61
CA ALA A 256 4.15 -8.34 -2.72
C ALA A 256 4.18 -9.11 -1.39
N MET A 257 3.02 -9.56 -0.87
CA MET A 257 3.00 -10.25 0.44
C MET A 257 3.27 -11.73 0.38
N SER A 258 2.94 -12.37 -0.74
CA SER A 258 2.82 -13.83 -0.80
C SER A 258 3.06 -14.34 -2.21
N GLU A 259 3.58 -15.57 -2.32
CA GLU A 259 3.69 -16.29 -3.60
C GLU A 259 2.34 -16.35 -4.33
N THR A 260 1.23 -16.50 -3.59
CA THR A 260 -0.13 -16.52 -4.16
C THR A 260 -0.50 -15.20 -4.85
N GLU A 261 -0.14 -14.06 -4.27
CA GLU A 261 -0.38 -12.76 -4.89
C GLU A 261 0.54 -12.52 -6.08
N ILE A 262 1.81 -12.93 -5.99
CA ILE A 262 2.75 -12.90 -7.10
C ILE A 262 2.22 -13.76 -8.26
N GLN A 263 1.68 -14.95 -7.96
CA GLN A 263 1.12 -15.85 -8.95
C GLN A 263 -0.11 -15.25 -9.64
N ARG A 264 -1.01 -14.61 -8.88
CA ARG A 264 -2.15 -13.87 -9.45
C ARG A 264 -1.72 -12.72 -10.36
N PHE A 265 -0.66 -12.01 -10.02
CA PHE A 265 -0.08 -10.99 -10.91
C PHE A 265 0.52 -11.60 -12.17
N LYS A 266 1.22 -12.73 -12.06
CA LYS A 266 1.75 -13.46 -13.23
C LYS A 266 0.63 -13.93 -14.16
N GLU A 267 -0.46 -14.45 -13.61
CA GLU A 267 -1.65 -14.87 -14.37
C GLU A 267 -2.27 -13.68 -15.12
N LEU A 268 -2.43 -12.53 -14.46
CA LEU A 268 -2.87 -11.29 -15.09
C LEU A 268 -1.93 -10.82 -16.21
N HIS A 269 -0.62 -10.86 -15.98
CA HIS A 269 0.36 -10.48 -16.99
C HIS A 269 0.30 -11.38 -18.22
N TYR A 270 0.08 -12.68 -18.02
CA TYR A 270 -0.06 -13.65 -19.11
C TYR A 270 -1.34 -13.41 -19.92
N ILE A 271 -2.44 -13.03 -19.27
CA ILE A 271 -3.70 -12.65 -19.92
C ILE A 271 -3.56 -11.34 -20.69
N LEU A 272 -2.79 -10.37 -20.17
CA LEU A 272 -2.54 -9.08 -20.83
C LEU A 272 -1.61 -9.19 -22.04
N GLN A 273 -0.74 -10.23 -22.12
CA GLN A 273 0.10 -10.49 -23.30
C GLN A 273 -0.58 -11.38 -24.36
N ALA A 274 -1.66 -12.07 -23.99
CA ALA A 274 -2.38 -12.98 -24.89
C ALA A 274 -3.51 -12.30 -25.70
N ASN A 275 -3.75 -11.00 -25.46
CA ASN A 275 -4.69 -10.15 -26.19
C ASN A 275 -3.95 -8.99 -26.88
#